data_AF-A0A556U9W2-F1
#
_entry.id   AF-A0A556U9W2-F1
#
_cell.length_a   1.000
_cell.length_b   1.000
_cell.length_c   1.000
_cell.angle_alpha   90.00
_cell.angle_beta   90.00
_cell.angle_gamma   90.00
#
_symmetry.space_group_name_H-M   'P 1'
#
loop_
_entity.id
_entity.type
_entity.pdbx_description
1 polymer ?
#
loop_
_entity_poly.entity_id
_entity_poly.type
_entity_poly.pdbx_seq_one_letter_code
_entity_poly.pdbx_strand_id
1 'polypeptide(L)'
;MGNKVKTNYKGKTYYYLEDFGKDNGIDSKTVKDRWFRGHRNPEKLLHSRKIPFKFKGFHKLTYNRTQFLSLIEFCRNYNLNYRKALDLWKKNIRDPQEIKTRAVIKDKKTVLASVKQSDISNIQKIVNKHGYLTSAQVAPQTGIQAIKIRDQITRMLAKQKNNMGVLASDIVEVNYSASERTLDTKNTEVLSKHAFKPSVVKHIKDRLSIVNKPSFKLVPFENDNYY
;
A
#
# COMPACT_ATOMS: atom_id res chain seq x y z
N MET A 1 -23.49 7.08 -15.26
CA MET A 1 -24.00 6.84 -16.63
C MET A 1 -23.21 5.70 -17.24
N GLY A 2 -23.88 4.59 -17.58
CA GLY A 2 -23.23 3.40 -18.15
C GLY A 2 -22.80 3.62 -19.60
N ASN A 3 -21.70 3.00 -20.02
CA ASN A 3 -21.24 3.09 -21.40
C ASN A 3 -22.26 2.39 -22.31
N LYS A 4 -22.78 3.11 -23.30
CA LYS A 4 -23.73 2.56 -24.27
C LYS A 4 -22.98 1.64 -25.23
N VAL A 5 -23.35 0.36 -25.24
CA VAL A 5 -22.70 -0.68 -26.03
C VAL A 5 -23.78 -1.59 -26.61
N LYS A 6 -23.77 -1.81 -27.94
CA LYS A 6 -24.71 -2.74 -28.59
C LYS A 6 -24.16 -4.16 -28.58
N THR A 7 -24.82 -5.07 -27.87
CA THR A 7 -24.47 -6.50 -27.81
C THR A 7 -25.71 -7.34 -28.08
N ASN A 8 -25.65 -8.24 -29.07
CA ASN A 8 -26.74 -9.16 -29.39
C ASN A 8 -26.42 -10.55 -28.83
N TYR A 9 -27.35 -11.15 -28.08
CA TYR A 9 -27.17 -12.49 -27.53
C TYR A 9 -28.51 -13.20 -27.33
N LYS A 10 -28.63 -14.45 -27.82
CA LYS A 10 -29.84 -15.28 -27.75
C LYS A 10 -31.13 -14.54 -28.17
N GLY A 11 -31.06 -13.81 -29.28
CA GLY A 11 -32.21 -13.05 -29.82
C GLY A 11 -32.55 -11.74 -29.10
N LYS A 12 -31.88 -11.41 -27.99
CA LYS A 12 -32.06 -10.13 -27.27
C LYS A 12 -30.91 -9.17 -27.56
N THR A 13 -31.24 -7.89 -27.74
CA THR A 13 -30.27 -6.81 -27.92
C THR A 13 -30.11 -6.05 -26.61
N TYR A 14 -28.88 -5.88 -26.17
CA TYR A 14 -28.52 -5.14 -24.96
C TYR A 14 -27.77 -3.87 -25.35
N TYR A 15 -28.12 -2.75 -24.70
CA TYR A 15 -27.48 -1.45 -24.90
C TYR A 15 -26.51 -1.07 -23.79
N TYR A 16 -26.49 -1.86 -22.71
CA TYR A 16 -25.61 -1.65 -21.56
C TYR A 16 -25.02 -2.99 -21.13
N LEU A 17 -23.72 -2.99 -20.81
CA LEU A 17 -23.02 -4.18 -20.34
C LEU A 17 -23.51 -4.61 -18.95
N GLU A 18 -24.02 -3.66 -18.17
CA GLU A 18 -24.62 -3.90 -16.87
C GLU A 18 -25.86 -4.79 -16.98
N ASP A 19 -26.77 -4.45 -17.89
CA ASP A 19 -28.01 -5.19 -18.14
C ASP A 19 -27.68 -6.56 -18.74
N PHE A 20 -26.73 -6.61 -19.67
CA PHE A 20 -26.24 -7.85 -20.25
C PHE A 20 -25.67 -8.80 -19.19
N GLY A 21 -24.87 -8.30 -18.24
CA GLY A 21 -24.36 -9.10 -17.13
C GLY A 21 -25.45 -9.58 -16.19
N LYS A 22 -26.33 -8.66 -15.75
CA LYS A 22 -27.40 -8.93 -14.79
C LYS A 22 -28.37 -10.00 -15.29
N ASP A 23 -28.85 -9.87 -16.52
CA ASP A 23 -29.80 -10.82 -17.13
C ASP A 23 -29.20 -12.23 -17.33
N ASN A 24 -27.87 -12.32 -17.41
CA ASN A 24 -27.16 -13.59 -17.62
C ASN A 24 -26.44 -14.09 -16.35
N GLY A 25 -26.74 -13.51 -15.18
CA GLY A 25 -26.23 -13.96 -13.88
C GLY A 25 -24.72 -13.75 -13.68
N ILE A 26 -24.11 -12.80 -14.39
CA ILE A 26 -22.69 -12.44 -14.26
C ILE A 26 -22.58 -11.01 -13.74
N ASP A 27 -21.74 -10.79 -12.74
CA ASP A 27 -21.47 -9.47 -12.19
C ASP A 27 -21.08 -8.45 -13.27
N SER A 28 -21.77 -7.31 -13.29
CA SER A 28 -21.62 -6.27 -14.31
C SER A 28 -20.18 -5.73 -14.40
N LYS A 29 -19.44 -5.70 -13.28
CA LYS A 29 -18.03 -5.30 -13.27
C LYS A 29 -17.15 -6.31 -14.02
N THR A 30 -17.41 -7.60 -13.86
CA THR A 30 -16.72 -8.66 -14.61
C THR A 30 -16.92 -8.56 -16.12
N VAL A 31 -18.15 -8.26 -16.56
CA VAL A 31 -18.46 -8.03 -17.99
C VAL A 31 -17.73 -6.79 -18.52
N LYS A 32 -17.75 -5.68 -17.78
CA LYS A 32 -17.04 -4.44 -18.14
C LYS A 32 -15.54 -4.67 -18.28
N ASP A 33 -14.90 -5.34 -17.32
CA ASP A 33 -13.47 -5.61 -17.36
C ASP A 33 -13.07 -6.41 -18.61
N ARG A 34 -13.88 -7.40 -18.99
CA ARG A 34 -13.65 -8.21 -20.20
C ARG A 34 -13.82 -7.38 -21.46
N TRP A 35 -14.82 -6.51 -21.47
CA TRP A 35 -15.03 -5.57 -22.55
C TRP A 35 -13.84 -4.60 -22.70
N PHE A 36 -13.35 -3.99 -21.63
CA PHE A 36 -12.18 -3.11 -21.71
C PHE A 36 -10.89 -3.85 -22.10
N ARG A 37 -10.82 -5.16 -21.89
CA ARG A 37 -9.73 -6.02 -22.38
C ARG A 37 -9.89 -6.48 -23.84
N GLY A 38 -10.88 -5.94 -24.56
CA GLY A 38 -11.07 -6.21 -25.99
C GLY A 38 -11.94 -7.43 -26.31
N HIS A 39 -12.53 -8.11 -25.32
CA HIS A 39 -13.50 -9.15 -25.60
C HIS A 39 -14.81 -8.52 -26.11
N ARG A 40 -15.24 -8.91 -27.31
CA ARG A 40 -16.49 -8.44 -27.93
C ARG A 40 -17.51 -9.56 -28.15
N ASN A 41 -17.07 -10.82 -28.05
CA ASN A 41 -17.95 -11.97 -28.19
C ASN A 41 -18.82 -12.13 -26.91
N PRO A 42 -20.16 -12.12 -27.02
CA PRO A 42 -21.09 -12.28 -25.90
C PRO A 42 -20.82 -13.52 -25.04
N GLU A 43 -20.49 -14.66 -25.63
CA GLU A 43 -20.21 -15.90 -24.90
C GLU A 43 -18.93 -15.79 -24.08
N LYS A 44 -17.90 -15.11 -24.61
CA LYS A 44 -16.65 -14.84 -23.88
C LYS A 44 -16.88 -13.83 -22.75
N LEU A 45 -17.81 -12.90 -22.91
CA LEU A 45 -18.20 -11.94 -21.89
C LEU A 45 -18.96 -12.59 -20.74
N LEU A 46 -19.79 -13.60 -21.03
CA LEU A 46 -20.58 -14.34 -20.04
C LEU A 46 -19.87 -15.56 -19.46
N HIS A 47 -18.68 -15.90 -19.95
CA HIS A 47 -17.94 -17.07 -19.50
C HIS A 47 -17.82 -17.08 -17.97
N SER A 48 -18.60 -17.92 -17.31
CA SER A 48 -18.55 -18.08 -15.87
C SER A 48 -17.19 -18.69 -15.55
N ARG A 49 -16.31 -17.89 -14.93
CA ARG A 49 -15.20 -18.45 -14.18
C ARG A 49 -15.79 -19.05 -12.91
N LYS A 50 -16.51 -20.17 -13.02
CA LYS A 50 -16.23 -21.27 -12.11
C LYS A 50 -14.78 -21.61 -12.44
N ILE A 51 -13.84 -20.89 -11.86
CA ILE A 51 -12.53 -21.45 -11.61
C ILE A 51 -12.87 -22.49 -10.54
N PRO A 52 -13.02 -23.80 -10.86
CA PRO A 52 -12.82 -24.77 -9.81
C PRO A 52 -11.50 -24.35 -9.18
N PHE A 53 -11.47 -24.20 -7.87
CA PHE A 53 -10.24 -23.97 -7.14
C PHE A 53 -9.36 -25.22 -7.34
N LYS A 54 -8.78 -25.35 -8.54
CA LYS A 54 -7.76 -26.32 -8.90
C LYS A 54 -6.52 -25.77 -8.26
N PHE A 55 -6.36 -26.09 -6.99
CA PHE A 55 -5.05 -26.09 -6.40
C PHE A 55 -4.14 -26.94 -7.30
N LYS A 56 -2.98 -26.38 -7.66
CA LYS A 56 -1.81 -27.04 -8.26
C LYS A 56 -1.89 -27.41 -9.74
N GLY A 57 -1.69 -26.41 -10.59
CA GLY A 57 -0.91 -26.65 -11.81
C GLY A 57 0.53 -26.95 -11.41
N PHE A 58 1.01 -28.17 -11.67
CA PHE A 58 2.43 -28.52 -11.57
C PHE A 58 3.19 -27.72 -12.64
N HIS A 59 3.62 -26.52 -12.28
CA HIS A 59 4.46 -25.68 -13.12
C HIS A 59 5.89 -26.23 -13.09
N LYS A 60 6.11 -27.34 -13.81
CA LYS A 60 7.42 -27.96 -13.94
C LYS A 60 8.33 -27.02 -14.71
N LEU A 61 9.56 -26.86 -14.24
CA LEU A 61 10.58 -26.04 -14.88
C LEU A 61 11.96 -26.60 -14.55
N THR A 62 12.89 -26.44 -15.49
CA THR A 62 14.27 -26.94 -15.36
C THR A 62 15.21 -25.77 -15.34
N TYR A 63 16.09 -25.70 -14.35
CA TYR A 63 17.11 -24.65 -14.25
C TYR A 63 18.39 -25.24 -13.64
N ASN A 64 19.54 -24.94 -14.24
CA ASN A 64 20.85 -25.49 -13.84
C ASN A 64 20.84 -27.01 -13.60
N ARG A 65 20.36 -27.78 -14.60
CA ARG A 65 20.26 -29.26 -14.56
C ARG A 65 19.35 -29.83 -13.45
N THR A 66 18.66 -28.98 -12.69
CA THR A 66 17.70 -29.39 -11.66
C THR A 66 16.29 -29.25 -12.21
N GLN A 67 15.49 -30.31 -12.10
CA GLN A 67 14.07 -30.27 -12.43
C GLN A 67 13.27 -29.96 -11.16
N PHE A 68 12.48 -28.89 -11.20
CA PHE A 68 11.57 -28.54 -10.12
C PHE A 68 10.17 -29.02 -10.48
N LEU A 69 9.50 -29.71 -9.55
CA LEU A 69 8.16 -30.26 -9.75
C LEU A 69 7.09 -29.17 -9.76
N SER A 70 7.41 -28.00 -9.22
CA SER A 70 6.53 -26.83 -9.25
C SER A 70 7.26 -25.48 -9.18
N LEU A 71 6.59 -24.43 -9.64
CA LEU A 71 7.02 -23.04 -9.49
C LEU A 71 7.18 -22.64 -8.02
N ILE A 72 6.37 -23.21 -7.12
CA ILE A 72 6.49 -22.97 -5.67
C ILE A 72 7.84 -23.51 -5.16
N GLU A 73 8.19 -24.73 -5.56
CA GLU A 73 9.45 -25.37 -5.19
C GLU A 73 10.66 -24.62 -5.74
N PHE A 74 10.59 -24.16 -6.99
CA PHE A 74 11.60 -23.28 -7.56
C PHE A 74 11.73 -21.96 -6.77
N CYS A 75 10.60 -21.32 -6.43
CA CYS A 75 10.62 -20.11 -5.62
C CYS A 75 11.19 -20.33 -4.21
N ARG A 76 10.93 -21.48 -3.58
CA ARG A 76 11.51 -21.82 -2.28
C ARG A 76 13.02 -21.99 -2.36
N ASN A 77 13.52 -22.72 -3.36
CA ASN A 77 14.95 -22.97 -3.53
C ASN A 77 15.77 -21.70 -3.78
N TYR A 78 15.20 -20.72 -4.48
CA TYR A 78 15.89 -19.45 -4.80
C TYR A 78 15.40 -18.25 -3.99
N ASN A 79 14.64 -18.47 -2.92
CA ASN A 79 14.07 -17.43 -2.06
C ASN A 79 13.34 -16.30 -2.83
N LEU A 80 12.39 -16.69 -3.69
CA LEU A 80 11.64 -15.82 -4.59
C LEU A 80 10.19 -15.62 -4.12
N ASN A 81 9.58 -14.50 -4.50
CA ASN A 81 8.19 -14.19 -4.24
C ASN A 81 7.29 -14.99 -5.18
N TYR A 82 6.63 -16.02 -4.65
CA TYR A 82 5.75 -16.89 -5.42
C TYR A 82 4.64 -16.13 -6.17
N ARG A 83 4.05 -15.09 -5.58
CA ARG A 83 2.96 -14.34 -6.21
C ARG A 83 3.46 -13.60 -7.46
N LYS A 84 4.64 -12.98 -7.39
CA LYS A 84 5.28 -12.34 -8.55
C LYS A 84 5.64 -13.36 -9.61
N ALA A 85 6.24 -14.49 -9.22
CA ALA A 85 6.57 -15.57 -10.15
C ALA A 85 5.31 -16.12 -10.86
N LEU A 86 4.21 -16.31 -10.12
CA LEU A 86 2.94 -16.77 -10.67
C LEU A 86 2.33 -15.75 -11.64
N ASP A 87 2.46 -14.45 -11.37
CA ASP A 87 1.97 -13.41 -12.28
C ASP A 87 2.81 -13.32 -13.57
N LEU A 88 4.13 -13.52 -13.49
CA LEU A 88 5.00 -13.68 -14.67
C LEU A 88 4.59 -14.92 -15.48
N TRP A 89 4.32 -16.04 -14.79
CA TRP A 89 3.86 -17.27 -15.42
C TRP A 89 2.54 -17.10 -16.16
N LYS A 90 1.57 -16.40 -15.55
CA LYS A 90 0.28 -16.04 -16.18
C LYS A 90 0.46 -15.13 -17.40
N LYS A 91 1.52 -14.33 -17.45
CA LYS A 91 1.92 -13.49 -18.60
C LYS A 91 2.77 -14.26 -19.62
N ASN A 92 2.86 -15.58 -19.49
CA ASN A 92 3.61 -16.48 -20.37
C ASN A 92 5.14 -16.27 -20.34
N ILE A 93 5.67 -15.63 -19.31
CA ILE A 93 7.11 -15.58 -19.02
C ILE A 93 7.47 -16.85 -18.27
N ARG A 94 8.12 -17.79 -18.96
CA ARG A 94 8.44 -19.14 -18.43
C ARG A 94 9.93 -19.39 -18.27
N ASP A 95 10.79 -18.49 -18.73
CA ASP A 95 12.23 -18.61 -18.54
C ASP A 95 12.58 -18.54 -17.04
N PRO A 96 13.17 -19.58 -16.45
CA PRO A 96 13.54 -19.59 -15.04
C PRO A 96 14.54 -18.50 -14.66
N GLN A 97 15.45 -18.11 -15.56
CA GLN A 97 16.42 -17.04 -15.29
C GLN A 97 15.73 -15.68 -15.21
N GLU A 98 14.81 -15.39 -16.13
CA GLU A 98 13.97 -14.19 -16.08
C GLU A 98 13.05 -14.17 -14.84
N ILE A 99 12.45 -15.31 -14.48
CA ILE A 99 11.64 -15.44 -13.26
C ILE A 99 12.51 -15.17 -12.02
N LYS A 100 13.70 -15.78 -11.92
CA LYS A 100 14.63 -15.60 -10.81
C LYS A 100 15.04 -14.14 -10.63
N THR A 101 15.18 -13.41 -11.73
CA THR A 101 15.57 -11.99 -11.72
C THR A 101 14.42 -11.07 -11.30
N ARG A 102 13.19 -11.35 -11.76
CA ARG A 102 12.03 -10.46 -11.57
C ARG A 102 11.18 -10.79 -10.35
N ALA A 103 11.20 -12.04 -9.90
CA ALA A 103 10.44 -12.51 -8.75
C ALA A 103 11.21 -12.44 -7.44
N VAL A 104 12.42 -11.86 -7.40
CA VAL A 104 13.21 -11.69 -6.16
C VAL A 104 12.34 -11.08 -5.05
N ILE A 105 12.40 -11.71 -3.86
CA ILE A 105 11.89 -11.09 -2.65
C ILE A 105 12.79 -9.90 -2.36
N LYS A 106 12.35 -8.71 -2.77
CA LYS A 106 12.99 -7.48 -2.33
C LYS A 106 12.80 -7.41 -0.82
N ASP A 107 13.90 -7.44 -0.09
CA ASP A 107 13.89 -7.36 1.36
C ASP A 107 13.18 -6.05 1.76
N LYS A 108 12.24 -6.09 2.70
CA LYS A 108 11.53 -4.86 3.13
C LYS A 108 12.53 -3.78 3.59
N LYS A 109 13.67 -4.18 4.14
CA LYS A 109 14.80 -3.31 4.48
C LYS A 109 15.44 -2.63 3.26
N THR A 110 15.63 -3.32 2.13
CA THR A 110 16.22 -2.72 0.91
C THR A 110 15.25 -1.84 0.12
N VAL A 111 13.94 -2.12 0.18
CA VAL A 111 12.90 -1.22 -0.38
C VAL A 111 12.81 0.08 0.43
N LEU A 112 12.92 0.02 1.75
CA LEU A 112 12.93 1.20 2.63
C LEU A 112 14.25 1.99 2.58
N ALA A 113 15.38 1.32 2.35
CA ALA A 113 16.69 1.97 2.21
C ALA A 113 16.90 2.67 0.85
N SER A 114 16.02 2.45 -0.12
CA SER A 114 16.09 3.05 -1.47
C SER A 114 15.00 4.09 -1.75
N VAL A 115 14.38 4.66 -0.71
CA VAL A 115 13.62 5.91 -0.89
C VAL A 115 14.64 6.99 -1.22
N LYS A 116 14.67 7.42 -2.48
CA LYS A 116 15.59 8.48 -2.89
C LYS A 116 15.19 9.76 -2.17
N GLN A 117 16.15 10.60 -1.82
CA GLN A 117 15.87 11.92 -1.24
C GLN A 117 14.89 12.73 -2.11
N SER A 118 14.92 12.53 -3.43
CA SER A 118 13.95 13.09 -4.38
C SER A 118 12.50 12.66 -4.11
N ASP A 119 12.28 11.40 -3.73
CA ASP A 119 10.95 10.88 -3.40
C ASP A 119 10.43 11.52 -2.10
N ILE A 120 11.30 11.66 -1.09
CA ILE A 120 10.97 12.35 0.18
C ILE A 120 10.57 13.80 -0.11
N SER A 121 11.37 14.53 -0.90
CA SER A 121 11.09 15.91 -1.27
C SER A 121 9.78 16.05 -2.06
N ASN A 122 9.48 15.13 -2.97
CA ASN A 122 8.24 15.14 -3.74
C ASN A 122 7.02 14.87 -2.85
N ILE A 123 7.11 13.90 -1.94
CA ILE A 123 6.04 13.61 -0.97
C ILE A 123 5.78 14.82 -0.08
N GLN A 124 6.82 15.48 0.42
CA GLN A 124 6.69 16.70 1.21
C GLN A 124 6.00 17.81 0.42
N LYS A 125 6.39 18.05 -0.84
CA LYS A 125 5.73 19.04 -1.70
C LYS A 125 4.23 18.77 -1.86
N ILE A 126 3.85 17.52 -2.12
CA ILE A 126 2.44 17.14 -2.27
C ILE A 126 1.70 17.33 -0.95
N VAL A 127 2.23 16.82 0.17
CA VAL A 127 1.58 16.90 1.48
C VAL A 127 1.44 18.36 1.95
N ASN A 128 2.45 19.20 1.67
CA ASN A 128 2.39 20.64 1.95
C ASN A 128 1.32 21.37 1.14
N LYS A 129 1.10 20.98 -0.13
CA LYS A 129 0.04 21.54 -0.97
C LYS A 129 -1.35 21.31 -0.37
N HIS A 130 -1.51 20.21 0.37
CA HIS A 130 -2.74 19.91 1.14
C HIS A 130 -2.77 20.59 2.52
N GLY A 131 -1.79 21.42 2.87
CA GLY A 131 -1.71 22.12 4.15
C GLY A 131 -1.29 21.24 5.34
N TYR A 132 -0.69 20.08 5.07
CA TYR A 132 -0.32 19.09 6.07
C TYR A 132 1.20 18.92 6.16
N LEU A 133 1.65 18.18 7.17
CA LEU A 133 3.04 17.88 7.46
C LEU A 133 3.29 16.37 7.45
N THR A 134 4.44 15.98 6.89
CA THR A 134 4.96 14.62 7.02
C THR A 134 5.67 14.42 8.37
N SER A 135 5.81 13.17 8.83
CA SER A 135 6.59 12.87 10.04
C SER A 135 8.05 13.35 9.96
N ALA A 136 8.63 13.38 8.76
CA ALA A 136 9.96 13.92 8.50
C ALA A 136 10.05 15.44 8.75
N GLN A 137 8.95 16.18 8.55
CA GLN A 137 8.90 17.63 8.83
C GLN A 137 8.56 17.94 10.29
N VAL A 138 7.77 17.09 10.96
CA VAL A 138 7.43 17.25 12.38
C VAL A 138 8.63 16.93 13.28
N ALA A 139 9.47 15.96 12.87
CA ALA A 139 10.64 15.52 13.63
C ALA A 139 11.60 16.64 14.07
N PRO A 140 12.18 17.45 13.14
CA PRO A 140 13.11 18.51 13.53
C PRO A 140 12.45 19.60 14.38
N GLN A 141 11.13 19.82 14.24
CA GLN A 141 10.41 20.84 15.00
C GLN A 141 10.14 20.44 16.45
N THR A 142 10.17 19.14 16.76
CA THR A 142 9.79 18.58 18.06
C THR A 142 10.93 17.89 18.78
N GLY A 143 12.06 17.66 18.11
CA GLY A 143 13.18 16.88 18.65
C GLY A 143 12.90 15.37 18.73
N ILE A 144 11.78 14.89 18.18
CA ILE A 144 11.41 13.47 18.17
C ILE A 144 11.79 12.85 16.83
N GLN A 145 12.35 11.64 16.86
CA GLN A 145 12.68 10.90 15.65
C GLN A 145 11.45 10.67 14.74
N ALA A 146 11.61 10.89 13.44
CA ALA A 146 10.52 10.77 12.45
C ALA A 146 9.82 9.41 12.45
N ILE A 147 10.56 8.32 12.73
CA ILE A 147 10.01 6.96 12.85
C ILE A 147 9.02 6.88 14.02
N LYS A 148 9.39 7.43 15.19
CA LYS A 148 8.52 7.42 16.38
C LYS A 148 7.23 8.20 16.14
N ILE A 149 7.32 9.33 15.44
CA ILE A 149 6.16 10.14 15.04
C ILE A 149 5.27 9.35 14.07
N ARG A 150 5.86 8.72 13.06
CA ARG A 150 5.13 7.89 12.09
C ARG A 150 4.38 6.74 12.78
N ASP A 151 5.02 6.06 13.71
CA ASP A 151 4.42 4.92 14.41
C ASP A 151 3.23 5.34 15.29
N GLN A 152 3.09 6.62 15.65
CA GLN A 152 1.88 7.12 16.31
C GLN A 152 0.65 7.05 15.43
N ILE A 153 0.78 7.23 14.11
CA ILE A 153 -0.36 7.07 13.20
C ILE A 153 -0.93 5.66 13.34
N THR A 154 -0.07 4.64 13.28
CA THR A 154 -0.47 3.25 13.41
C THR A 154 -1.12 2.97 14.77
N ARG A 155 -0.53 3.49 15.86
CA ARG A 155 -1.07 3.32 17.22
C ARG A 155 -2.44 3.98 17.39
N MET A 156 -2.59 5.21 16.91
CA MET A 156 -3.83 5.98 17.00
C MET A 156 -4.96 5.36 16.17
N LEU A 157 -4.65 4.87 14.96
CA LEU A 157 -5.61 4.12 14.14
C LEU A 157 -6.03 2.81 14.82
N ALA A 158 -5.13 2.18 15.56
CA ALA A 158 -5.42 1.00 16.38
C ALA A 158 -6.06 1.34 17.75
N LYS A 159 -6.45 2.60 17.99
CA LYS A 159 -7.04 3.11 19.25
C LYS A 159 -6.18 2.85 20.49
N GLN A 160 -4.86 2.80 20.32
CA GLN A 160 -3.92 2.63 21.42
C GLN A 160 -3.61 3.97 22.10
N LYS A 161 -3.19 3.93 23.37
CA LYS A 161 -2.74 5.12 24.10
C LYS A 161 -1.55 5.77 23.40
N ASN A 162 -1.62 7.10 23.27
CA ASN A 162 -0.53 7.93 22.80
C ASN A 162 0.19 8.60 23.98
N ASN A 163 1.52 8.55 23.97
CA ASN A 163 2.35 9.13 25.01
C ASN A 163 3.09 10.40 24.55
N MET A 164 2.94 10.82 23.30
CA MET A 164 3.70 11.92 22.68
C MET A 164 2.84 13.16 22.36
N GLY A 165 1.62 13.27 22.88
CA GLY A 165 0.79 14.49 22.72
C GLY A 165 0.05 14.62 21.38
N VAL A 166 0.38 13.80 20.37
CA VAL A 166 -0.42 13.67 19.12
C VAL A 166 -1.91 13.36 19.38
N LEU A 167 -2.81 14.23 18.93
CA LEU A 167 -4.25 13.99 19.03
C LEU A 167 -4.79 13.26 17.80
N ALA A 168 -5.91 12.56 17.95
CA ALA A 168 -6.58 11.92 16.80
C ALA A 168 -6.99 12.96 15.75
N SER A 169 -7.36 14.17 16.20
CA SER A 169 -7.70 15.32 15.36
C SER A 169 -6.53 15.86 14.56
N ASP A 170 -5.28 15.54 14.94
CA ASP A 170 -4.07 15.95 14.22
C ASP A 170 -3.78 15.05 13.02
N ILE A 171 -4.32 13.83 13.00
CA ILE A 171 -4.07 12.87 11.93
C ILE A 171 -5.16 13.03 10.88
N VAL A 172 -4.73 13.18 9.62
CA VAL A 172 -5.62 13.35 8.47
C VAL A 172 -5.28 12.34 7.40
N GLU A 173 -6.32 11.76 6.79
CA GLU A 173 -6.15 10.97 5.57
C GLU A 173 -5.90 11.93 4.39
N VAL A 174 -4.83 11.69 3.63
CA VAL A 174 -4.47 12.54 2.50
C VAL A 174 -5.10 11.98 1.23
N ASN A 175 -6.05 12.73 0.68
CA ASN A 175 -6.75 12.36 -0.55
C ASN A 175 -5.96 12.82 -1.78
N TYR A 176 -5.00 12.00 -2.21
CA TYR A 176 -4.21 12.27 -3.41
C TYR A 176 -5.05 12.16 -4.69
N SER A 177 -4.96 13.18 -5.54
CA SER A 177 -5.54 13.19 -6.89
C SER A 177 -4.85 12.18 -7.83
N ALA A 178 -5.48 11.86 -8.96
CA ALA A 178 -4.93 10.91 -9.92
C ALA A 178 -3.55 11.33 -10.45
N SER A 179 -3.34 12.63 -10.70
CA SER A 179 -2.07 13.19 -11.16
C SER A 179 -0.99 13.18 -10.07
N GLU A 180 -1.36 13.37 -8.80
CA GLU A 180 -0.44 13.26 -7.64
C GLU A 180 0.00 11.82 -7.39
N ARG A 181 -0.84 10.84 -7.72
CA ARG A 181 -0.49 9.40 -7.62
C ARG A 181 0.43 8.93 -8.75
N THR A 182 0.50 9.66 -9.86
CA THR A 182 1.36 9.35 -11.02
C THR A 182 2.66 10.16 -11.04
N LEU A 183 2.86 11.04 -10.06
CA LEU A 183 3.99 11.95 -9.96
C LEU A 183 5.26 11.16 -9.58
N ASP A 184 6.08 10.84 -10.59
CA ASP A 184 7.49 10.38 -10.67
C ASP A 184 8.09 9.52 -9.53
N THR A 185 7.26 9.02 -8.64
CA THR A 185 7.58 8.05 -7.63
C THR A 185 7.40 6.72 -8.31
N LYS A 186 8.53 6.11 -8.73
CA LYS A 186 8.55 4.70 -9.17
C LYS A 186 7.96 3.74 -8.12
N ASN A 187 7.66 4.25 -6.92
CA ASN A 187 7.06 3.57 -5.80
C ASN A 187 5.88 4.36 -5.20
N THR A 188 4.67 4.12 -5.70
CA THR A 188 3.43 4.68 -5.14
C THR A 188 3.13 4.19 -3.73
N GLU A 189 3.83 3.15 -3.24
CA GLU A 189 3.73 2.67 -1.86
C GLU A 189 4.38 3.62 -0.84
N VAL A 190 5.14 4.64 -1.28
CA VAL A 190 5.80 5.63 -0.40
C VAL A 190 4.88 6.80 -0.07
N LEU A 191 3.78 6.99 -0.81
CA LEU A 191 2.79 8.02 -0.48
C LEU A 191 2.09 7.66 0.85
N SER A 192 2.31 8.51 1.86
CA SER A 192 1.74 8.31 3.18
C SER A 192 0.23 8.47 3.14
N LYS A 193 -0.53 7.39 3.38
CA LYS A 193 -2.00 7.45 3.47
C LYS A 193 -2.50 8.53 4.45
N HIS A 194 -1.73 8.79 5.51
CA HIS A 194 -2.04 9.80 6.51
C HIS A 194 -0.89 10.79 6.68
N ALA A 195 -1.23 12.03 7.02
CA ALA A 195 -0.31 13.09 7.38
C ALA A 195 -0.79 13.78 8.67
N PHE A 196 -0.04 14.80 9.10
CA PHE A 196 -0.37 15.56 10.29
C PHE A 196 -0.83 16.98 9.97
N LYS A 197 -1.80 17.49 10.71
CA LYS A 197 -2.09 18.92 10.75
C LYS A 197 -0.94 19.69 11.42
N PRO A 198 -0.71 20.96 11.06
CA PRO A 198 0.31 21.79 11.71
C PRO A 198 0.17 21.89 13.24
N SER A 199 -1.05 21.77 13.77
CA SER A 199 -1.34 21.75 15.21
C SER A 199 -0.57 20.68 15.99
N VAL A 200 -0.20 19.56 15.33
CA VAL A 200 0.52 18.45 15.97
C VAL A 200 1.80 18.90 16.66
N VAL A 201 2.50 19.88 16.08
CA VAL A 201 3.78 20.37 16.60
C VAL A 201 3.59 21.02 17.97
N LYS A 202 2.52 21.81 18.10
CA LYS A 202 2.16 22.43 19.38
C LYS A 202 1.79 21.38 20.41
N HIS A 203 0.90 20.44 20.07
CA HIS A 203 0.47 19.41 21.02
C HIS A 203 1.63 18.52 21.51
N ILE A 204 2.58 18.18 20.61
CA ILE A 204 3.80 17.45 21.00
C ILE A 204 4.64 18.29 21.96
N LYS A 205 4.89 19.57 21.66
CA LYS A 205 5.70 20.46 22.52
C LYS A 205 5.05 20.68 23.89
N ASP A 206 3.74 20.89 23.93
CA ASP A 206 2.98 21.06 25.17
C ASP A 206 3.05 19.78 26.03
N ARG A 207 3.02 18.59 25.41
CA ARG A 207 3.24 17.35 26.14
C ARG A 207 4.66 17.21 26.67
N LEU A 208 5.66 17.55 25.85
CA LEU A 208 7.07 17.47 26.23
C LEU A 208 7.39 18.42 27.40
N SER A 209 6.80 19.62 27.43
CA SER A 209 7.02 20.57 28.54
C SER A 209 6.43 20.06 29.86
N ILE A 210 5.33 19.31 29.82
CA ILE A 210 4.73 18.67 31.00
C ILE A 210 5.61 17.50 31.47
N VAL A 211 6.08 16.65 30.56
CA VAL A 211 6.90 15.48 30.92
C VAL A 211 8.30 15.89 31.39
N ASN A 212 8.87 16.95 30.82
CA ASN A 212 10.19 17.46 31.17
C ASN A 212 10.17 18.47 32.33
N LYS A 213 8.99 18.76 32.92
CA LYS A 213 8.95 19.54 34.16
C LYS A 213 9.67 18.73 35.24
N PRO A 214 10.72 19.27 35.89
CA PRO A 214 11.35 18.59 37.00
C PRO A 214 10.31 18.43 38.12
N SER A 215 9.86 17.20 38.34
CA SER A 215 8.90 16.87 39.42
C SER A 215 9.56 16.80 40.79
N PHE A 216 10.89 16.96 40.85
CA PHE A 216 11.67 16.92 42.08
C PHE A 216 12.57 18.15 42.15
N LYS A 217 12.29 19.05 43.09
CA LYS A 217 13.34 19.90 43.65
C LYS A 217 14.09 19.02 44.66
N LEU A 218 15.35 18.69 44.36
CA LEU A 218 16.25 18.21 45.40
C LEU A 218 16.47 19.40 46.35
N VAL A 219 15.82 19.35 47.52
CA VAL A 219 16.17 20.24 48.62
C VAL A 219 17.42 19.65 49.27
N PRO A 220 18.56 20.35 49.30
CA PRO A 220 19.74 19.84 49.98
C PRO A 220 19.42 19.60 51.45
N PHE A 221 19.82 18.44 51.96
CA PHE A 221 19.73 18.13 53.39
C PHE A 221 20.85 18.89 54.10
N GLU A 222 20.56 20.10 54.56
CA GLU A 222 21.43 20.87 55.43
C GLU A 222 20.75 21.06 56.79
N ASN A 223 21.42 20.62 57.85
CA ASN A 223 21.08 20.87 59.25
C ASN A 223 19.77 20.23 59.78
N ASP A 224 19.59 18.92 59.57
CA ASP A 224 18.55 18.08 60.21
C ASP A 224 17.09 18.60 60.12
N ASN A 225 16.78 19.51 59.19
CA ASN A 225 15.44 20.04 59.01
C ASN A 225 15.06 20.10 57.52
N TYR A 226 13.81 19.72 57.23
CA TYR A 226 13.20 19.88 55.92
C TYR A 226 12.53 21.27 55.83
N TYR A 227 12.90 22.08 54.84
CA TYR A 227 12.21 23.33 54.47
C TYR A 227 11.21 23.09 53.33
#